data_AF-A0A1A9I8X3-F1
#
_entry.id   AF-A0A1A9I8X3-F1
#
_cell.length_a   1.000
_cell.length_b   1.000
_cell.length_c   1.000
_cell.angle_alpha   90.00
_cell.angle_beta   90.00
_cell.angle_gamma   90.00
#
_symmetry.space_group_name_H-M   'P 1'
#
loop_
_entity.id
_entity.type
_entity.pdbx_description
1 polymer ?
#
loop_
_entity_poly.entity_id
_entity_poly.type
_entity_poly.pdbx_seq_one_letter_code
_entity_poly.pdbx_strand_id
1 'polypeptide(L)'
;MLPYQFLLLCRLMDIPPKEVVIDFMDNLACGSWNREGRDTAKEHLINYFIALGYGQEHYMEAEIRQIFKEMDAVGMLFPGEGNEKLVDRYAKWRDKHQTWWFKKWFRKTRRQLSKKEVV
;
A
#
# COMPACT_ATOMS: atom_id res chain seq x y z
N MET A 1 15.50 -9.56 12.78
CA MET A 1 16.65 -8.65 12.98
C MET A 1 16.81 -7.78 11.72
N LEU A 2 17.16 -6.51 11.88
CA LEU A 2 17.48 -5.63 10.74
C LEU A 2 18.93 -5.88 10.27
N PRO A 3 19.22 -5.81 8.96
CA PRO A 3 20.57 -5.98 8.44
C PRO A 3 21.55 -4.94 8.99
N TYR A 4 22.78 -5.34 9.29
CA TYR A 4 23.77 -4.42 9.87
C TYR A 4 24.09 -3.24 8.93
N GLN A 5 24.16 -3.49 7.62
CA GLN A 5 24.38 -2.45 6.60
C GLN A 5 23.25 -1.41 6.59
N PHE A 6 22.01 -1.85 6.81
CA PHE A 6 20.86 -0.95 6.94
C PHE A 6 20.98 -0.09 8.20
N LEU A 7 21.42 -0.66 9.33
CA LEU A 7 21.64 0.09 10.58
C LEU A 7 22.78 1.11 10.43
N LEU A 8 23.86 0.76 9.71
CA LEU A 8 24.94 1.69 9.39
C LEU A 8 24.45 2.86 8.54
N LEU A 9 23.62 2.60 7.54
CA LEU A 9 23.01 3.65 6.71
C LEU A 9 22.13 4.59 7.56
N CYS A 10 21.28 4.02 8.43
CA CYS A 10 20.44 4.80 9.34
C CYS A 10 21.27 5.70 10.26
N ARG A 11 22.36 5.15 10.83
CA ARG A 11 23.28 5.92 11.68
C ARG A 11 24.01 7.02 10.91
N LEU A 12 24.43 6.76 9.68
CA LEU A 12 25.13 7.72 8.84
C LEU A 12 24.24 8.91 8.46
N MET A 13 22.96 8.67 8.23
CA MET A 13 21.99 9.69 7.83
C MET A 13 21.28 10.36 9.02
N ASP A 14 21.59 9.95 10.26
CA ASP A 14 20.93 10.40 11.49
C ASP A 14 19.40 10.19 11.50
N ILE A 15 18.96 9.02 11.03
CA ILE A 15 17.53 8.64 10.99
C ILE A 15 17.30 7.37 11.83
N PRO A 16 16.29 7.33 12.71
CA PRO A 16 15.95 6.11 13.44
C PRO A 16 15.53 4.97 12.48
N PRO A 17 16.08 3.75 12.61
CA PRO A 17 15.70 2.62 11.75
C PRO A 17 14.21 2.31 11.76
N LYS A 18 13.55 2.54 12.91
CA LYS A 18 12.10 2.37 13.08
C LYS A 18 11.31 3.31 12.18
N GLU A 19 11.76 4.55 12.02
CA GLU A 19 11.08 5.57 11.21
C GLU A 19 11.10 5.19 9.73
N VAL A 20 12.27 4.78 9.21
CA VAL A 20 12.42 4.31 7.83
C VAL A 20 11.49 3.14 7.52
N VAL A 21 11.38 2.17 8.44
CA VAL A 21 10.51 1.01 8.26
C VAL A 21 9.03 1.40 8.30
N ILE A 22 8.63 2.28 9.23
CA ILE A 22 7.26 2.77 9.31
C ILE A 22 6.90 3.55 8.04
N ASP A 23 7.75 4.48 7.60
CA ASP A 23 7.53 5.26 6.40
C ASP A 23 7.45 4.39 5.15
N PHE A 24 8.32 3.38 5.03
CA PHE A 24 8.24 2.41 3.95
C PHE A 24 6.88 1.70 3.93
N MET A 25 6.44 1.17 5.07
CA MET A 25 5.16 0.44 5.18
C MET A 25 3.97 1.36 4.92
N ASP A 26 3.95 2.55 5.51
CA ASP A 26 2.86 3.51 5.35
C ASP A 26 2.76 4.03 3.92
N ASN A 27 3.90 4.34 3.28
CA ASN A 27 3.90 4.82 1.91
C ASN A 27 3.49 3.72 0.92
N LEU A 28 4.03 2.51 1.07
CA LEU A 28 3.65 1.38 0.22
C LEU A 28 2.16 1.03 0.38
N ALA A 29 1.64 1.05 1.61
CA ALA A 29 0.22 0.82 1.90
C ALA A 29 -0.69 2.01 1.56
N CYS A 30 -0.16 3.06 0.93
CA CYS A 30 -0.89 4.27 0.56
C CYS A 30 -1.63 4.92 1.74
N GLY A 31 -0.96 5.01 2.89
CA GLY A 31 -1.47 5.61 4.12
C GLY A 31 -2.02 7.04 3.92
N SER A 32 -3.04 7.38 4.71
CA SER A 32 -3.82 8.62 4.55
C SER A 32 -3.39 9.77 5.46
N TRP A 33 -2.81 9.46 6.62
CA TRP A 33 -2.66 10.42 7.72
C TRP A 33 -1.49 11.41 7.54
N ASN A 34 -0.45 11.02 6.80
CA ASN A 34 0.72 11.86 6.52
C ASN A 34 1.05 11.87 5.02
N ARG A 35 0.12 12.37 4.21
CA ARG A 35 0.18 12.28 2.74
C ARG A 35 1.10 13.34 2.11
N GLU A 36 1.23 14.51 2.73
CA GLU A 36 1.88 15.67 2.13
C GLU A 36 3.33 15.36 1.69
N GLY A 37 3.66 15.70 0.44
CA GLY A 37 4.99 15.49 -0.12
C GLY A 37 5.39 14.04 -0.41
N ARG A 38 4.49 13.06 -0.24
CA ARG A 38 4.84 11.62 -0.34
C ARG A 38 4.50 10.95 -1.66
N ASP A 39 3.85 11.63 -2.60
CA ASP A 39 3.38 11.01 -3.85
C ASP A 39 4.54 10.39 -4.68
N THR A 40 5.68 11.09 -4.79
CA THR A 40 6.86 10.56 -5.49
C THR A 40 7.44 9.32 -4.80
N ALA A 41 7.50 9.33 -3.46
CA ALA A 41 7.99 8.17 -2.69
C ALA A 41 7.08 6.96 -2.89
N LYS A 42 5.75 7.15 -2.89
CA LYS A 42 4.78 6.08 -3.18
C LYS A 42 5.02 5.46 -4.55
N GLU A 43 5.21 6.27 -5.59
CA GLU A 43 5.46 5.77 -6.94
C GLU A 43 6.76 4.95 -7.02
N HIS A 44 7.84 5.40 -6.36
CA HIS A 44 9.08 4.61 -6.28
C HIS A 44 8.88 3.25 -5.60
N LEU A 45 8.09 3.21 -4.52
CA LEU A 45 7.81 1.96 -3.81
C LEU A 45 6.93 1.01 -4.61
N ILE A 46 5.95 1.52 -5.37
CA ILE A 46 5.14 0.70 -6.28
C ILE A 46 6.02 0.10 -7.37
N ASN A 47 6.91 0.90 -7.97
CA ASN A 47 7.85 0.41 -8.98
C ASN A 47 8.83 -0.63 -8.41
N TYR A 48 9.32 -0.43 -7.19
CA TYR A 48 10.15 -1.41 -6.48
C TYR A 48 9.38 -2.72 -6.21
N PHE A 49 8.13 -2.64 -5.76
CA PHE A 49 7.25 -3.79 -5.53
C PHE A 49 7.05 -4.63 -6.80
N ILE A 50 6.81 -3.95 -7.93
CA ILE A 50 6.67 -4.59 -9.26
C ILE A 50 7.99 -5.21 -9.72
N ALA A 51 9.11 -4.51 -9.54
CA ALA A 51 10.44 -4.97 -9.96
C ALA A 51 10.87 -6.25 -9.22
N LEU A 52 10.44 -6.43 -7.96
CA LEU A 52 10.66 -7.67 -7.20
C LEU A 52 9.73 -8.82 -7.60
N GLY A 53 8.81 -8.60 -8.53
CA GLY A 53 7.89 -9.63 -9.00
C GLY A 53 6.75 -9.95 -8.03
N TYR A 54 6.54 -9.12 -7.00
CA TYR A 54 5.52 -9.39 -5.99
C TYR A 54 4.11 -9.40 -6.57
N GLY A 55 3.37 -10.49 -6.33
CA GLY A 55 2.01 -10.68 -6.82
C GLY A 55 1.88 -10.98 -8.32
N GLN A 56 2.97 -11.10 -9.07
CA GLN A 56 2.94 -11.36 -10.51
C GLN A 56 2.41 -12.75 -10.88
N GLU A 57 2.46 -13.72 -9.96
CA GLU A 57 1.78 -15.01 -10.10
C GLU A 57 0.24 -14.90 -10.16
N HIS A 58 -0.30 -13.74 -9.80
CA HIS A 58 -1.73 -13.51 -9.64
C HIS A 58 -2.25 -12.36 -10.50
N TYR A 59 -1.43 -11.35 -10.77
CA TYR A 59 -1.85 -10.12 -11.42
C TYR A 59 -0.83 -9.67 -12.46
N MET A 60 -1.33 -9.12 -13.57
CA MET A 60 -0.50 -8.38 -14.50
C MET A 60 -0.03 -7.06 -13.85
N GLU A 61 1.08 -6.50 -14.31
CA GLU A 61 1.59 -5.22 -13.81
C GLU A 61 0.53 -4.11 -13.81
N ALA A 62 -0.24 -3.98 -14.90
CA ALA A 62 -1.31 -2.99 -15.01
C ALA A 62 -2.39 -3.18 -13.92
N GLU A 63 -2.65 -4.43 -13.52
CA GLU A 63 -3.59 -4.74 -12.44
C GLU A 63 -3.00 -4.39 -11.07
N ILE A 64 -1.70 -4.65 -10.85
CA ILE A 64 -0.99 -4.25 -9.62
C ILE A 64 -1.03 -2.72 -9.47
N ARG A 65 -0.74 -1.97 -10.55
CA ARG A 65 -0.85 -0.51 -10.53
C ARG A 65 -2.26 -0.04 -10.22
N GLN A 66 -3.28 -0.72 -10.76
CA GLN A 66 -4.68 -0.42 -10.46
C GLN A 66 -5.05 -0.74 -9.00
N ILE A 67 -4.52 -1.82 -8.42
CA ILE A 67 -4.68 -2.16 -6.99
C ILE A 67 -4.17 -1.02 -6.11
N PHE A 68 -2.95 -0.53 -6.36
CA PHE A 68 -2.38 0.60 -5.62
C PHE A 68 -3.17 1.89 -5.85
N LYS A 69 -3.59 2.18 -7.09
CA LYS A 69 -4.40 3.37 -7.39
C LYS A 69 -5.74 3.37 -6.66
N GLU A 70 -6.42 2.23 -6.58
CA GLU A 70 -7.66 2.10 -5.80
C GLU A 70 -7.41 2.32 -4.31
N MET A 71 -6.30 1.79 -3.77
CA MET A 71 -5.93 1.97 -2.38
C MET A 71 -5.61 3.44 -2.04
N ASP A 72 -4.85 4.11 -2.91
CA ASP A 72 -4.48 5.51 -2.74
C ASP A 72 -5.68 6.46 -2.83
N ALA A 73 -6.65 6.16 -3.71
CA ALA A 73 -7.89 6.92 -3.84
C ALA A 73 -8.73 6.90 -2.54
N VAL A 74 -8.74 5.78 -1.80
CA VAL A 74 -9.39 5.73 -0.48
C VAL A 74 -8.68 6.67 0.49
N GLY A 75 -7.35 6.70 0.46
CA GLY A 75 -6.54 7.59 1.28
C GLY A 75 -6.80 9.08 0.99
N MET A 76 -7.10 9.45 -0.26
CA MET A 76 -7.46 10.82 -0.63
C MET A 76 -8.76 11.32 0.02
N LEU A 77 -9.62 10.41 0.50
CA LEU A 77 -10.88 10.75 1.17
C LEU A 77 -10.71 11.01 2.68
N PHE A 78 -9.47 11.03 3.18
CA PHE A 78 -9.19 11.26 4.59
C PHE A 78 -9.60 12.67 5.02
N PRO A 79 -10.42 12.81 6.09
CA PRO A 79 -10.89 14.10 6.55
C PRO A 79 -9.84 14.79 7.45
N GLY A 80 -8.73 15.24 6.86
CA GLY A 80 -7.61 15.84 7.60
C GLY A 80 -7.97 17.10 8.40
N GLU A 81 -8.89 17.91 7.89
CA GLU A 81 -9.44 19.11 8.56
C GLU A 81 -10.72 18.81 9.36
N GLY A 82 -11.14 17.53 9.42
CA GLY A 82 -12.36 17.10 10.07
C GLY A 82 -12.25 17.03 11.60
N ASN A 83 -13.41 17.04 12.27
CA ASN A 83 -13.45 16.71 13.69
C ASN A 83 -13.25 15.21 13.95
N GLU A 84 -12.96 14.85 15.20
CA GLU A 84 -12.71 13.47 15.62
C GLU A 84 -13.85 12.49 15.23
N LYS A 85 -15.11 12.92 15.30
CA LYS A 85 -16.26 12.09 14.89
C LYS A 85 -16.25 11.78 13.39
N LEU A 86 -15.80 12.73 12.56
CA LEU A 86 -15.68 12.53 11.12
C LEU A 86 -14.51 11.58 10.81
N VAL A 87 -13.39 11.72 11.52
CA VAL A 87 -12.24 10.81 11.43
C VAL A 87 -12.63 9.38 11.83
N ASP A 88 -13.33 9.19 12.95
CA ASP A 88 -13.83 7.88 13.40
C ASP A 88 -14.81 7.26 12.38
N ARG A 89 -15.72 8.08 11.83
CA ARG A 89 -16.65 7.63 10.78
C ARG A 89 -15.90 7.20 9.52
N TYR A 90 -14.90 7.98 9.10
CA TYR A 90 -14.03 7.62 7.97
C TYR A 90 -13.29 6.31 8.25
N ALA A 91 -12.70 6.13 9.43
CA ALA A 91 -11.99 4.91 9.79
C ALA A 91 -12.90 3.68 9.69
N LYS A 92 -14.09 3.73 10.30
CA LYS A 92 -15.10 2.65 10.22
C LYS A 92 -15.55 2.36 8.79
N TRP A 93 -15.72 3.39 7.97
CA TRP A 93 -16.06 3.23 6.56
C TRP A 93 -14.90 2.61 5.76
N ARG A 94 -13.68 3.13 5.94
CA ARG A 94 -12.45 2.66 5.30
C ARG A 94 -12.23 1.19 5.57
N ASP A 95 -12.38 0.73 6.81
CA ASP A 95 -12.15 -0.67 7.18
C ASP A 95 -13.15 -1.61 6.48
N LYS A 96 -14.42 -1.19 6.37
CA LYS A 96 -15.44 -1.92 5.59
C LYS A 96 -15.12 -1.92 4.10
N HIS A 97 -14.72 -0.77 3.56
CA HIS A 97 -14.35 -0.63 2.15
C HIS A 97 -13.13 -1.50 1.81
N GLN A 98 -12.07 -1.45 2.61
CA GLN A 98 -10.85 -2.25 2.43
C GLN A 98 -11.15 -3.76 2.50
N THR A 99 -12.04 -4.18 3.40
CA THR A 99 -12.49 -5.58 3.46
C THR A 99 -13.19 -6.02 2.17
N TRP A 100 -14.07 -5.19 1.62
CA TRP A 100 -14.73 -5.46 0.35
C TRP A 100 -13.74 -5.44 -0.83
N TRP A 101 -12.87 -4.43 -0.87
CA TRP A 101 -11.83 -4.24 -1.88
C TRP A 101 -10.89 -5.45 -1.94
N PHE A 102 -10.45 -5.96 -0.79
CA PHE A 102 -9.64 -7.18 -0.71
C PHE A 102 -10.39 -8.36 -1.33
N LYS A 103 -11.66 -8.58 -0.95
CA LYS A 103 -12.48 -9.67 -1.50
C LYS A 103 -12.66 -9.55 -3.02
N LYS A 104 -12.81 -8.33 -3.56
CA LYS A 104 -12.91 -8.07 -5.00
C LYS A 104 -11.66 -8.57 -5.73
N TRP A 105 -10.48 -8.13 -5.32
CA TRP A 105 -9.21 -8.50 -5.96
C TRP A 105 -8.86 -9.98 -5.75
N PHE A 106 -9.00 -10.48 -4.53
CA PHE A 106 -8.73 -11.87 -4.19
C PHE A 106 -9.62 -12.88 -4.93
N ARG A 107 -10.89 -12.52 -5.23
CA ARG A 107 -11.78 -13.39 -6.03
C ARG A 107 -11.46 -13.34 -7.52
N LYS A 108 -10.91 -12.23 -8.01
CA LYS A 108 -10.56 -12.05 -9.43
C LYS A 108 -9.51 -13.07 -9.87
N THR A 109 -8.46 -13.25 -9.06
CA THR A 109 -7.35 -14.19 -9.33
C THR A 109 -7.83 -15.64 -9.35
N ARG A 110 -8.65 -16.05 -8.37
CA ARG A 110 -9.21 -17.41 -8.32
C ARG A 110 -10.06 -17.76 -9.54
N ARG A 111 -10.80 -16.79 -10.09
CA ARG A 111 -11.54 -16.96 -11.35
C ARG A 111 -10.63 -17.04 -12.58
N GLN A 112 -9.45 -16.43 -12.53
CA GLN A 112 -8.47 -16.52 -13.62
C GLN A 112 -7.71 -17.85 -13.59
N LEU A 113 -7.35 -18.36 -12.40
CA LEU A 113 -6.74 -19.67 -12.22
C LEU A 113 -7.70 -20.80 -12.66
N SER A 114 -8.97 -20.75 -12.26
CA SER A 114 -9.97 -21.75 -12.68
C SER A 114 -10.23 -21.77 -14.19
N LYS A 115 -9.89 -20.70 -14.92
CA LYS A 115 -9.96 -20.67 -16.38
C LYS A 115 -8.73 -21.26 -17.05
N LYS A 116 -7.57 -21.21 -16.39
CA LYS A 116 -6.32 -21.81 -16.88
C LYS A 116 -6.30 -23.34 -16.69
N GLU A 117 -7.01 -23.86 -15.70
CA GLU A 117 -7.13 -25.31 -15.44
C GLU A 117 -8.11 -26.04 -16.40
N VAL A 118 -8.87 -25.30 -17.20
CA VAL A 118 -9.86 -25.85 -18.16
C VAL A 118 -9.33 -25.84 -19.60
N VAL A 119 -8.03 -25.56 -19.79
CA VAL A 119 -7.36 -25.56 -21.10
C VAL A 119 -6.31 -26.67 -21.15
#